data_AF-A0A2M8DET8-F1
#
_entry.id   AF-A0A2M8DET8-F1
#
_cell.length_a   1.000
_cell.length_b   1.000
_cell.length_c   1.000
_cell.angle_alpha   90.00
_cell.angle_beta   90.00
_cell.angle_gamma   90.00
#
_symmetry.space_group_name_H-M   'P 1'
#
loop_
_entity.id
_entity.type
_entity.pdbx_description
1 polymer ?
#
loop_
_entity_poly.entity_id
_entity_poly.type
_entity_poly.pdbx_seq_one_letter_code
_entity_poly.pdbx_strand_id
1 'polypeptide(L)' 'MNMARLTRLILLTLVVASLTLLAACGSRESRRDAHFERAKKYLAEGKSAEGIIELKNTAQIDPKYA' A
#
# COMPACT_ATOMS: atom_id res chain seq x y z
N MET A 1 -18.40 5.68 -36.37
CA MET A 1 -17.91 6.25 -35.08
C MET A 1 -16.92 7.35 -35.42
N ASN A 2 -17.19 8.61 -35.05
CA ASN A 2 -16.33 9.74 -35.45
C ASN A 2 -14.93 9.60 -34.83
N MET A 3 -13.88 9.76 -35.64
CA MET A 3 -12.48 9.66 -35.21
C MET A 3 -12.19 10.58 -34.01
N ALA A 4 -12.71 11.80 -34.02
CA ALA A 4 -12.61 12.73 -32.89
C ALA A 4 -13.36 12.28 -31.61
N ARG A 5 -14.45 11.52 -31.74
CA ARG A 5 -15.14 10.91 -30.59
C ARG A 5 -14.32 9.77 -30.01
N LEU A 6 -13.71 8.94 -30.86
CA LEU A 6 -12.84 7.84 -30.44
C LEU A 6 -11.59 8.35 -29.73
N THR A 7 -10.92 9.37 -30.28
CA THR A 7 -9.74 9.99 -29.66
C THR A 7 -10.05 10.59 -28.29
N ARG A 8 -11.20 11.26 -28.13
CA ARG A 8 -11.63 11.81 -26.83
C ARG A 8 -11.89 10.73 -25.78
N LEU A 9 -12.51 9.62 -26.18
CA LEU A 9 -12.76 8.49 -25.27
C LEU A 9 -11.45 7.84 -24.82
N ILE A 10 -10.49 7.64 -25.73
CA ILE A 10 -9.16 7.08 -25.38
C ILE A 10 -8.43 7.99 -24.38
N LEU A 11 -8.44 9.31 -24.63
CA LEU A 11 -7.81 10.28 -23.72
C LEU A 11 -8.46 10.28 -22.33
N LEU A 12 -9.79 10.24 -22.24
CA LEU A 12 -10.52 10.13 -20.98
C LEU A 12 -10.14 8.86 -20.22
N THR A 13 -10.11 7.71 -20.90
CA THR A 13 -9.73 6.44 -20.29
C THR A 13 -8.30 6.47 -19.77
N LEU A 14 -7.36 7.07 -20.52
CA LEU A 14 -5.97 7.22 -20.09
C LEU A 14 -5.83 8.13 -18.85
N VAL A 15 -6.59 9.22 -18.79
CA VAL A 15 -6.59 10.13 -17.63
C VAL A 15 -7.18 9.45 -16.40
N VAL A 16 -8.27 8.69 -16.54
CA VAL A 16 -8.83 7.93 -15.41
C VAL A 16 -7.86 6.85 -14.95
N ALA A 17 -7.21 6.14 -15.88
CA ALA A 17 -6.23 5.12 -15.55
C ALA A 17 -4.97 5.69 -14.87
N SER A 18 -4.52 6.89 -15.23
CA SER A 18 -3.37 7.52 -14.56
C SER A 18 -3.70 7.99 -13.15
N LEU A 19 -4.93 8.44 -12.90
CA LEU A 19 -5.39 8.85 -11.57
C LEU A 19 -5.49 7.67 -10.59
N THR A 20 -5.91 6.48 -11.04
CA THR A 20 -5.99 5.31 -10.16
C THR A 20 -4.62 4.76 -9.75
N LEU A 21 -3.58 4.94 -10.57
CA LEU A 21 -2.21 4.55 -10.24
C LEU A 21 -1.61 5.37 -9.09
N LEU A 22 -2.02 6.64 -8.95
CA LEU A 22 -1.56 7.50 -7.86
C LEU A 22 -2.13 7.08 -6.49
N ALA A 23 -3.35 6.54 -6.46
CA ALA A 23 -4.00 6.08 -5.23
C ALA A 23 -3.39 4.79 -4.66
N ALA A 24 -2.63 4.03 -5.45
CA ALA A 24 -1.93 2.83 -4.99
C ALA A 24 -0.66 3.14 -4.16
N CYS A 25 -0.24 4.42 -4.09
CA CYS A 25 0.90 4.84 -3.30
C CYS A 25 0.48 5.04 -1.83
N GLY A 26 0.26 3.95 -1.09
CA GLY A 26 0.05 4.01 0.36
C GLY A 26 1.24 4.68 1.05
N SER A 27 0.98 5.54 2.05
CA SER A 27 2.04 6.29 2.73
C SER A 27 3.04 5.36 3.44
N ARG A 28 4.28 5.84 3.62
CA ARG A 28 5.31 5.10 4.35
C ARG A 28 4.82 4.73 5.76
N GLU A 29 4.17 5.67 6.44
CA GLU A 29 3.60 5.51 7.78
C GLU A 29 2.48 4.46 7.79
N SER A 30 1.55 4.52 6.83
CA SER A 30 0.46 3.55 6.74
C SER A 30 0.97 2.11 6.60
N ARG A 31 2.05 1.90 5.83
CA ARG A 31 2.66 0.57 5.71
C ARG A 31 3.35 0.13 7.00
N ARG A 32 4.10 1.03 7.65
CA ARG A 32 4.75 0.77 8.95
C ARG A 32 3.72 0.34 9.99
N ASP A 33 2.66 1.12 10.14
CA ASP A 33 1.62 0.88 11.13
C ASP A 33 0.89 -0.43 10.86
N ALA A 34 0.62 -0.76 9.58
CA ALA A 34 0.02 -2.04 9.21
C ALA A 34 0.90 -3.25 9.61
N HIS A 35 2.22 -3.18 9.43
CA HIS A 35 3.14 -4.22 9.91
C HIS A 35 3.11 -4.32 11.45
N PHE A 36 3.15 -3.19 12.14
CA PHE A 36 3.12 -3.16 13.61
C PHE A 36 1.82 -3.74 14.19
N GLU A 37 0.66 -3.41 13.61
CA GLU A 37 -0.63 -3.98 14.03
C GLU A 37 -0.69 -5.50 13.81
N ARG A 38 -0.18 -5.99 12.67
CA ARG A 38 -0.08 -7.44 12.42
C ARG A 38 0.85 -8.13 13.42
N ALA A 39 1.98 -7.51 13.73
CA ALA A 39 2.90 -8.02 14.74
C ALA A 39 2.20 -8.22 16.09
N LYS A 40 1.48 -7.20 16.58
CA LYS A 40 0.72 -7.29 17.84
C LYS A 40 -0.29 -8.43 17.80
N LYS A 41 -1.02 -8.58 16.70
CA LYS A 41 -1.98 -9.68 16.52
C LYS A 41 -1.31 -11.05 16.57
N TYR A 42 -0.22 -11.24 15.83
CA TYR A 42 0.48 -12.53 15.80
C TYR A 42 1.08 -12.88 17.16
N LEU A 43 1.67 -11.91 17.87
CA LEU A 43 2.19 -12.13 19.21
C LEU A 43 1.09 -12.52 20.21
N ALA A 44 -0.07 -11.86 20.14
CA ALA A 44 -1.23 -12.21 20.97
C ALA A 44 -1.78 -13.62 20.67
N GLU A 45 -1.67 -14.09 19.43
CA GLU A 45 -2.05 -15.45 19.00
C GLU A 45 -0.97 -16.51 19.30
N GLY A 46 0.16 -16.16 19.91
CA GLY A 46 1.29 -17.06 20.16
C GLY A 46 2.15 -17.37 18.93
N LYS A 47 1.90 -16.68 17.81
CA LYS A 47 2.63 -16.80 16.54
C LYS A 47 3.87 -15.92 16.55
N SER A 48 4.81 -16.27 17.42
CA SER A 48 5.98 -15.43 17.70
C SER A 48 6.89 -15.24 16.49
N ALA A 49 7.03 -16.24 15.62
CA ALA A 49 7.87 -16.15 14.43
C ALA A 49 7.33 -15.10 13.44
N GLU A 50 6.03 -15.14 13.16
CA GLU A 50 5.34 -14.18 12.29
C GLU A 50 5.35 -12.78 12.90
N GLY A 51 5.14 -12.68 14.22
CA GLY A 51 5.24 -11.42 14.95
C GLY A 51 6.61 -10.75 14.79
N ILE A 52 7.70 -11.52 14.94
CA ILE A 52 9.08 -11.02 14.78
C ILE A 52 9.34 -10.55 13.34
N ILE A 53 8.84 -11.27 12.33
CA ILE A 53 8.98 -10.87 10.93
C ILE A 53 8.28 -9.52 10.69
N GLU A 54 7.06 -9.34 11.20
CA GLU A 54 6.33 -8.09 11.04
C GLU A 54 6.98 -6.92 11.81
N LEU A 55 7.57 -7.16 13.00
CA LEU A 55 8.37 -6.16 13.70
C LEU A 55 9.62 -5.77 12.91
N LYS A 56 10.31 -6.73 12.29
CA LYS A 56 11.46 -6.45 11.41
C LYS A 56 11.05 -5.57 10.23
N ASN A 57 9.91 -5.87 9.60
CA ASN A 57 9.39 -5.06 8.49
C ASN A 57 9.04 -3.63 8.95
N THR A 58 8.51 -3.49 10.17
CA THR A 58 8.24 -2.18 10.80
C THR A 58 9.54 -1.38 10.95
N ALA A 59 10.59 -1.97 11.54
CA ALA A 59 11.89 -1.34 11.74
C ALA A 59 12.64 -1.03 10.42
N GLN A 60 12.43 -1.84 9.38
CA GLN A 60 12.97 -1.54 8.04
C GLN A 60 12.38 -0.27 7.43
N ILE A 61 11.12 0.03 7.73
CA ILE A 61 10.44 1.23 7.24
C ILE A 61 10.80 2.46 8.08
N ASP A 62 10.80 2.29 9.41
CA ASP A 62 11.11 3.32 10.39
C ASP A 62 11.89 2.70 11.57
N PRO A 63 13.24 2.78 11.55
CA PRO A 63 14.08 2.16 12.57
C PRO A 63 13.94 2.75 13.98
N LYS A 64 13.26 3.89 14.13
CA LYS A 64 13.04 4.57 15.42
C LYS A 64 11.64 4.29 15.98
N TYR A 65 10.83 3.51 15.25
CA TYR A 65 9.47 3.20 15.64
C TYR A 65 9.48 2.02 16.61
N ALA A 66 9.46 2.37 17.90
CA ALA A 66 9.52 1.51 19.09
C ALA A 66 10.89 0.87 19.38
#